data_AF-A0A851SCL3-F1
#
_entry.id   AF-A0A851SCL3-F1
#
_cell.length_a   1.000
_cell.length_b   1.000
_cell.length_c   1.000
_cell.angle_alpha   90.00
_cell.angle_beta   90.00
_cell.angle_gamma   90.00
#
_symmetry.space_group_name_H-M   'P 1'
#
loop_
_entity.id
_entity.type
_entity.pdbx_description
1 polymer ?
#
loop_
_entity_poly.entity_id
_entity_poly.type
_entity_poly.pdbx_seq_one_letter_code
_entity_poly.pdbx_strand_id
1 'polypeptide(L)'
;RLFLVDFSLLSGLPTGHILGCPQFVTAPLCLLWLSPQRHLLPIAIQLSQHPGPGSPIFLPGGPGWSLAKLWVRGCHFVLHEMVT
;
A
#
# COMPACT_ATOMS: atom_id res chain seq x y z
N ARG A 1 7.50 14.01 -12.87
CA ARG A 1 6.59 12.99 -13.47
C ARG A 1 5.97 12.19 -12.34
N LEU A 2 4.69 11.83 -12.43
CA LEU A 2 3.98 11.02 -11.43
C LEU A 2 3.80 9.58 -11.92
N PHE A 3 3.78 8.64 -10.98
CA PHE A 3 3.55 7.22 -11.18
C PHE A 3 2.62 6.71 -10.08
N LEU A 4 1.80 5.71 -10.40
CA LEU A 4 0.90 5.07 -9.44
C LEU A 4 1.21 3.58 -9.40
N VAL A 5 1.32 3.03 -8.20
CA VAL A 5 1.26 1.58 -7.98
C VAL A 5 -0.09 1.29 -7.35
N ASP A 6 -0.90 0.51 -8.05
CA ASP A 6 -2.25 0.13 -7.67
C ASP A 6 -2.31 -1.37 -7.33
N PHE A 7 -2.73 -1.67 -6.10
CA PHE A 7 -2.91 -3.02 -5.57
C PHE A 7 -4.38 -3.46 -5.58
N SER A 8 -5.20 -2.93 -6.47
CA SER A 8 -6.64 -3.22 -6.58
C SER A 8 -6.97 -4.71 -6.70
N LEU A 9 -6.08 -5.53 -7.26
CA LEU A 9 -6.24 -6.99 -7.33
C LEU A 9 -6.31 -7.66 -5.95
N LEU A 10 -5.75 -7.04 -4.90
CA LEU A 10 -5.83 -7.55 -3.53
C LEU A 10 -7.15 -7.19 -2.81
N SER A 11 -7.98 -6.34 -3.41
CA SER A 11 -9.22 -5.87 -2.81
C SER A 11 -10.19 -7.04 -2.62
N GLY A 12 -10.63 -7.25 -1.38
CA GLY A 12 -11.59 -8.29 -1.04
C GLY A 12 -11.01 -9.71 -1.01
N LEU A 13 -9.68 -9.86 -1.06
CA LEU A 13 -9.06 -11.18 -0.93
C LEU A 13 -9.39 -11.82 0.43
N PRO A 14 -9.75 -13.10 0.46
CA PRO A 14 -9.93 -13.82 1.71
C PRO A 14 -8.59 -13.94 2.43
N THR A 15 -8.59 -13.65 3.74
CA THR A 15 -7.40 -13.79 4.58
C THR A 15 -7.50 -15.02 5.47
N GLY A 16 -6.35 -15.64 5.75
CA GLY A 16 -6.25 -16.84 6.56
C GLY A 16 -6.03 -16.57 8.05
N HIS A 17 -5.82 -17.66 8.79
CA HIS A 17 -5.37 -17.63 10.19
C HIS A 17 -4.02 -18.34 10.31
N ILE A 18 -3.10 -17.76 11.05
CA ILE A 18 -1.80 -18.37 11.37
C ILE A 18 -1.80 -18.63 12.87
N LEU A 19 -1.68 -19.90 13.27
CA LEU A 19 -1.76 -20.33 14.67
C LEU A 19 -3.02 -19.80 15.38
N GLY A 20 -4.15 -19.77 14.67
CA GLY A 20 -5.42 -19.24 15.17
C GLY A 20 -5.55 -17.71 15.14
N CYS A 21 -4.49 -16.97 14.80
CA CYS A 21 -4.53 -15.51 14.70
C CYS A 21 -4.94 -15.04 13.30
N PRO A 22 -5.99 -14.20 13.16
CA PRO A 22 -6.41 -13.69 11.87
C PRO A 22 -5.32 -12.84 11.23
N GLN A 23 -5.14 -13.02 9.93
CA GLN A 23 -4.22 -12.22 9.13
C GLN A 23 -4.99 -11.17 8.33
N PHE A 24 -4.29 -10.12 7.93
CA PHE A 24 -4.89 -8.98 7.24
C PHE A 24 -4.06 -8.61 6.02
N VAL A 25 -4.75 -8.25 4.95
CA VAL A 25 -4.15 -7.66 3.75
C VAL A 25 -4.92 -6.39 3.41
N THR A 26 -4.23 -5.44 2.80
CA THR A 26 -4.84 -4.19 2.32
C THR A 26 -4.77 -4.15 0.80
N ALA A 27 -5.42 -3.17 0.18
CA ALA A 27 -5.35 -2.95 -1.27
C ALA A 27 -4.91 -1.52 -1.55
N PRO A 28 -3.64 -1.18 -1.27
CA PRO A 28 -3.18 0.20 -1.26
C PRO A 28 -3.09 0.83 -2.65
N LEU A 29 -3.09 2.16 -2.66
CA LEU A 29 -2.69 3.03 -3.75
C LEU A 29 -1.44 3.79 -3.30
N CYS A 30 -0.32 3.65 -4.00
CA CYS A 30 0.93 4.33 -3.70
C CYS A 30 1.29 5.29 -4.83
N LEU A 31 1.20 6.60 -4.56
CA LEU A 31 1.58 7.63 -5.51
C LEU A 31 3.07 7.94 -5.36
N LEU A 32 3.79 7.87 -6.47
CA LEU A 32 5.22 8.16 -6.55
C LEU A 32 5.50 9.34 -7.46
N TRP A 33 6.54 10.08 -7.11
CA TRP A 33 7.08 11.18 -7.88
C TRP A 33 8.51 10.88 -8.29
N LEU A 34 8.82 11.06 -9.56
CA LEU A 34 10.19 11.05 -10.07
C LEU A 34 10.78 12.46 -9.96
N SER A 35 11.75 12.61 -9.07
CA SER A 35 12.45 13.88 -8.82
C SER A 35 13.36 14.28 -9.97
N PRO A 36 13.78 15.56 -10.06
CA PRO A 36 14.80 16.00 -11.02
C PRO A 36 16.12 15.21 -10.91
N GLN A 37 16.47 14.75 -9.71
CA GLN A 37 17.63 13.90 -9.45
C GLN A 37 17.42 12.43 -9.85
N ARG A 38 16.31 12.11 -10.53
CA ARG A 38 15.93 10.75 -10.97
C ARG A 38 15.70 9.75 -9.83
N HIS A 39 15.30 10.23 -8.65
CA HIS A 39 14.84 9.35 -7.58
C HIS A 39 13.33 9.19 -7.65
N LEU A 40 12.86 7.95 -7.57
CA LEU A 40 11.43 7.64 -7.46
C LEU A 40 11.05 7.59 -5.99
N LEU A 41 10.24 8.55 -5.55
CA LEU A 41 9.91 8.77 -4.13
C LEU A 41 8.41 8.61 -3.89
N PRO A 42 7.98 7.85 -2.86
CA PRO A 42 6.58 7.81 -2.48
C PRO A 42 6.16 9.14 -1.84
N ILE A 43 5.06 9.72 -2.32
CA ILE A 43 4.57 11.03 -1.89
C ILE A 43 3.18 10.99 -1.27
N ALA A 44 2.42 9.92 -1.48
CA ALA A 44 1.15 9.67 -0.80
C ALA A 44 0.81 8.17 -0.83
N ILE A 45 0.21 7.66 0.25
CA ILE A 45 -0.29 6.28 0.33
C ILE A 45 -1.71 6.29 0.89
N GLN A 46 -2.65 5.64 0.20
CA GLN A 46 -3.96 5.28 0.74
C GLN A 46 -4.01 3.76 0.88
N LEU A 47 -4.41 3.21 2.04
CA LEU A 47 -4.38 1.75 2.27
C LEU A 47 -5.62 1.02 1.75
N SER A 48 -6.66 1.74 1.36
CA SER A 48 -7.88 1.20 0.75
C SER A 48 -8.05 1.71 -0.67
N GLN A 49 -8.75 0.94 -1.49
CA GLN A 49 -9.26 1.39 -2.78
C GLN A 49 -10.38 2.43 -2.64
N HIS A 50 -11.13 2.37 -1.53
CA HIS A 50 -12.28 3.23 -1.28
C HIS A 50 -11.88 4.40 -0.37
N PRO A 51 -11.98 5.66 -0.83
CA PRO A 51 -11.69 6.83 0.00
C PRO A 51 -12.77 7.03 1.07
N GLY A 52 -12.41 7.63 2.20
CA GLY A 52 -13.35 7.99 3.25
C GLY A 52 -12.67 8.29 4.58
N PRO A 53 -13.43 8.70 5.62
CA PRO A 53 -12.88 9.06 6.92
C PRO A 53 -12.07 7.92 7.59
N GLY A 54 -12.40 6.66 7.30
CA GLY A 54 -11.68 5.48 7.78
C GLY A 54 -10.47 5.05 6.94
N SER A 55 -10.20 5.73 5.82
CA SER A 55 -9.08 5.44 4.92
C SER A 55 -8.29 6.72 4.64
N PRO A 56 -7.49 7.20 5.60
CA PRO A 56 -6.71 8.42 5.43
C PRO A 56 -5.63 8.25 4.34
N ILE A 57 -5.22 9.38 3.78
CA ILE A 57 -4.03 9.47 2.93
C ILE A 57 -2.83 9.80 3.81
N PHE A 58 -1.87 8.88 3.86
CA PHE A 58 -0.62 9.06 4.59
C PHE A 58 0.38 9.82 3.73
N LEU A 59 1.01 10.84 4.31
CA LEU A 59 2.00 11.69 3.66
C LEU A 59 3.39 11.52 4.30
N PRO A 60 4.48 11.78 3.54
CA PRO A 60 5.84 11.75 4.07
C PRO A 60 6.01 12.63 5.31
N GLY A 61 6.65 12.09 6.35
CA GLY A 61 6.91 12.79 7.61
C GLY A 61 5.70 12.88 8.56
N GLY A 62 4.51 12.49 8.11
CA GLY A 62 3.31 12.44 8.95
C GLY A 62 3.24 11.20 9.86
N PRO A 63 2.36 11.21 10.88
CA PRO A 63 2.06 10.04 11.68
C PRO A 63 1.63 8.85 10.81
N GLY A 64 2.12 7.65 11.14
CA GLY A 64 1.77 6.43 10.42
C GLY A 64 2.48 6.24 9.07
N TRP A 65 3.33 7.17 8.62
CA TRP A 65 4.02 7.06 7.32
C TRP A 65 4.86 5.78 7.18
N SER A 66 5.63 5.43 8.21
CA SER A 66 6.44 4.19 8.20
C SER A 66 5.56 2.94 8.13
N LEU A 67 4.43 2.93 8.83
CA LEU A 67 3.49 1.81 8.83
C LEU A 67 2.77 1.69 7.48
N ALA A 68 2.36 2.81 6.87
CA ALA A 68 1.76 2.82 5.54
C ALA A 68 2.71 2.22 4.48
N LYS A 69 4.01 2.55 4.54
CA LYS A 69 5.02 1.94 3.67
C LYS A 69 5.19 0.44 3.93
N LEU A 70 5.16 0.01 5.19
CA LEU A 70 5.24 -1.41 5.54
C LEU A 70 4.07 -2.20 4.93
N TRP A 71 2.85 -1.67 5.01
CA TRP A 71 1.68 -2.26 4.36
C TRP A 71 1.83 -2.38 2.85
N VAL A 72 2.31 -1.33 2.17
CA VAL A 72 2.59 -1.38 0.72
C VAL A 72 3.62 -2.47 0.39
N ARG A 73 4.67 -2.63 1.21
CA ARG A 73 5.66 -3.70 1.00
C ARG A 73 5.09 -5.10 1.23
N GLY A 74 4.23 -5.27 2.24
CA GLY A 74 3.51 -6.53 2.47
C GLY A 74 2.60 -6.89 1.29
N CYS A 75 1.85 -5.93 0.76
CA CYS A 75 0.99 -6.14 -0.41
C CYS A 75 1.80 -6.46 -1.67
N HIS A 76 2.95 -5.81 -1.85
CA HIS A 76 3.90 -6.14 -2.92
C HIS A 76 4.42 -7.56 -2.81
N PHE A 77 4.74 -8.04 -1.61
CA PHE A 77 5.12 -9.44 -1.41
C PHE A 77 3.99 -10.39 -1.81
N VAL A 78 2.75 -10.16 -1.35
CA VAL A 78 1.60 -11.01 -1.69
C VAL A 78 1.38 -11.06 -3.21
N LEU A 79 1.34 -9.92 -3.90
CA LEU A 79 1.16 -9.90 -5.36
C LEU A 79 2.31 -10.58 -6.10
N HIS A 80 3.55 -10.37 -5.64
CA HIS A 80 4.71 -10.95 -6.28
C HIS A 80 4.63 -12.48 -6.25
N GLU A 81 4.45 -13.07 -5.08
CA GLU A 81 4.46 -14.54 -4.92
C GLU A 81 3.23 -15.22 -5.53
N MET A 82 2.09 -14.52 -5.63
CA MET A 82 0.85 -15.12 -6.12
C MET A 82 0.64 -14.99 -7.63
N VAL A 83 1.23 -13.96 -8.26
CA VAL A 83 0.90 -13.58 -9.65
C VAL A 83 2.12 -13.44 -10.55
N THR A 84 3.27 -13.01 -10.01
CA THR A 84 4.50 -12.76 -10.82
C THR A 84 5.32 -14.03 -10.93
#